data_AF-A0A9E5FIH4-F1
#
_entry.id   AF-A0A9E5FIH4-F1
#
_cell.length_a   1.000
_cell.length_b   1.000
_cell.length_c   1.000
_cell.angle_alpha   90.00
_cell.angle_beta   90.00
_cell.angle_gamma   90.00
#
_symmetry.space_group_name_H-M   'P 1'
#
loop_
_entity.id
_entity.type
_entity.pdbx_description
1 polymer ?
#
loop_
_entity_poly.entity_id
_entity_poly.type
_entity_poly.pdbx_seq_one_letter_code
_entity_poly.pdbx_strand_id
1 'polypeptide(L)' 'IEVGGTSADGLFTLKTVECLGACGYAPMMQVGDVFFEHLNEEKIDTLIENWRKEAASKN' A
#
# COMPACT_ATOMS: atom_id res chain seq x y z
N ILE A 1 -7.16 -7.64 7.11
CA ILE A 1 -6.79 -8.82 6.29
C ILE A 1 -5.53 -9.43 6.88
N GLU A 2 -5.36 -10.74 6.78
CA GLU A 2 -4.12 -11.42 7.19
C GLU A 2 -3.00 -11.20 6.16
N VAL A 3 -1.75 -11.46 6.56
CA VAL A 3 -0.61 -11.42 5.63
C VAL A 3 -0.80 -12.48 4.55
N GLY A 4 -0.69 -12.06 3.28
CA GLY A 4 -0.99 -12.87 2.11
C GLY A 4 -2.44 -12.75 1.63
N GLY A 5 -3.34 -12.17 2.43
CA GLY A 5 -4.74 -11.99 2.08
C GLY A 5 -4.97 -10.85 1.08
N THR A 6 -6.03 -10.98 0.29
CA THR A 6 -6.55 -9.93 -0.59
C THR A 6 -7.74 -9.24 0.07
N SER A 7 -7.88 -7.93 -0.13
CA SER A 7 -9.03 -7.15 0.33
C SER A 7 -10.33 -7.62 -0.33
N ALA A 8 -11.47 -7.39 0.33
CA ALA A 8 -12.78 -7.84 -0.14
C ALA A 8 -13.21 -7.17 -1.47
N ASP A 9 -12.68 -6.00 -1.77
CA ASP A 9 -12.84 -5.30 -3.05
C ASP A 9 -11.93 -5.86 -4.17
N GLY A 10 -11.04 -6.81 -3.85
CA GLY A 10 -10.11 -7.43 -4.79
C GLY A 10 -8.94 -6.55 -5.20
N LEU A 11 -8.82 -5.34 -4.66
CA LEU A 11 -7.86 -4.32 -5.14
C LEU A 11 -6.47 -4.45 -4.54
N PHE A 12 -6.34 -4.91 -3.29
CA PHE A 12 -5.08 -4.90 -2.56
C PHE A 12 -4.76 -6.28 -2.00
N THR A 13 -3.50 -6.70 -2.11
CA THR A 13 -2.98 -7.90 -1.44
C THR A 13 -1.86 -7.50 -0.49
N LEU A 14 -2.01 -7.82 0.79
CA LEU A 14 -0.99 -7.51 1.79
C LEU A 14 0.12 -8.57 1.72
N LYS A 15 1.35 -8.17 1.46
CA LYS A 15 2.52 -9.05 1.51
C LYS A 15 3.57 -8.46 2.42
N THR A 16 4.14 -9.30 3.28
CA THR A 16 5.37 -8.95 3.98
C THR A 16 6.54 -9.21 3.05
N VAL A 17 7.50 -8.31 3.09
CA VAL A 17 8.77 -8.44 2.37
C VAL A 17 9.89 -8.27 3.37
N GLU A 18 11.05 -8.81 3.01
CA GLU A 18 12.30 -8.51 3.70
C GLU A 18 12.71 -7.04 3.45
N CYS A 19 13.95 -6.69 3.77
CA CYS A 19 14.43 -5.33 3.60
C CYS A 19 14.32 -4.82 2.15
N LEU A 20 13.65 -3.68 1.97
CA LEU A 20 13.54 -2.95 0.70
C LEU A 20 14.66 -1.92 0.49
N GLY A 21 15.72 -1.95 1.31
CA GLY A 21 16.87 -1.05 1.19
C GLY A 21 16.60 0.42 1.55
N ALA A 22 15.40 0.76 2.01
CA ALA A 22 14.96 2.11 2.34
C ALA A 22 14.90 2.37 3.86
N CYS A 23 15.79 1.77 4.64
CA CYS A 23 15.76 1.85 6.10
C CYS A 23 15.88 3.29 6.64
N GLY A 24 16.57 4.18 5.92
CA GLY A 24 16.68 5.60 6.28
C GLY A 24 15.37 6.40 6.14
N TYR A 25 14.39 5.85 5.43
CA TYR A 25 13.10 6.46 5.13
C TYR A 25 11.93 5.69 5.74
N ALA A 26 12.22 4.75 6.65
CA ALA A 26 11.20 4.00 7.37
C ALA A 26 10.28 4.93 8.20
N PRO A 27 9.01 4.55 8.43
CA PRO A 27 8.29 3.39 7.86
C PRO A 27 8.03 3.56 6.36
N MET A 28 8.06 2.46 5.59
CA MET A 28 7.90 2.49 4.14
C MET A 28 7.14 1.27 3.59
N MET A 29 6.59 1.40 2.40
CA MET A 29 5.81 0.38 1.68
C MET A 29 6.11 0.46 0.19
N GLN A 30 6.05 -0.67 -0.52
CA GLN A 30 6.09 -0.72 -1.97
C GLN A 30 4.72 -1.09 -2.53
N VAL A 31 4.25 -0.36 -3.54
CA VAL A 31 3.04 -0.69 -4.30
C VAL A 31 3.41 -0.71 -5.79
N GLY A 32 3.33 -1.89 -6.41
CA GLY A 32 3.90 -2.09 -7.74
C GLY A 32 5.41 -1.80 -7.73
N ASP A 33 5.86 -0.89 -8.58
CA ASP A 33 7.26 -0.47 -8.68
C ASP A 33 7.56 0.85 -7.95
N VAL A 34 6.60 1.35 -7.14
CA VAL A 34 6.71 2.65 -6.47
C VAL A 34 6.93 2.45 -4.96
N PHE A 35 7.93 3.14 -4.42
CA PHE A 35 8.20 3.21 -2.99
C PHE A 35 7.49 4.42 -2.37
N PHE A 36 6.82 4.16 -1.24
CA PHE A 36 6.17 5.16 -0.39
C PHE A 36 6.88 5.19 0.94
N GLU A 37 7.42 6.36 1.29
CA GLU A 37 8.34 6.57 2.41
C GLU A 37 7.75 7.50 3.48
N HIS A 38 8.34 7.49 4.68
CA HIS A 38 7.88 8.29 5.83
C HIS A 38 6.38 8.11 6.11
N LEU A 39 5.93 6.87 6.09
CA LEU A 39 4.52 6.52 6.23
C LEU A 39 4.07 6.65 7.68
N ASN A 40 2.80 7.01 7.81
CA ASN A 40 2.01 6.95 9.03
C ASN A 40 0.61 6.41 8.66
N GLU A 41 -0.21 6.13 9.67
CA GLU A 41 -1.55 5.56 9.47
C GLU A 41 -2.41 6.44 8.56
N GLU A 42 -2.46 7.76 8.81
CA GLU A 42 -3.26 8.71 8.03
C GLU A 42 -2.89 8.76 6.54
N LYS A 43 -1.59 8.74 6.22
CA LYS A 43 -1.10 8.71 4.83
C LYS A 43 -1.50 7.41 4.15
N ILE A 44 -1.39 6.28 4.85
CA ILE A 44 -1.78 4.97 4.31
C ILE A 44 -3.28 4.97 3.99
N ASP A 45 -4.11 5.43 4.91
CA ASP A 45 -5.57 5.51 4.71
C ASP A 45 -5.91 6.42 3.52
N THR A 46 -5.24 7.58 3.41
CA THR A 46 -5.44 8.51 2.30
C THR A 46 -5.06 7.89 0.95
N LEU A 47 -3.94 7.17 0.88
CA LEU A 47 -3.49 6.49 -0.34
C LEU A 47 -4.48 5.40 -0.78
N ILE A 48 -4.92 4.57 0.16
CA ILE A 48 -5.89 3.49 -0.11
C ILE A 48 -7.20 4.07 -0.65
N GLU A 49 -7.72 5.12 -0.02
CA GLU A 49 -8.96 5.77 -0.45
C GLU A 49 -8.83 6.38 -1.84
N ASN A 50 -7.69 7.02 -2.15
CA ASN A 50 -7.43 7.58 -3.48
C ASN A 50 -7.38 6.47 -4.54
N TRP A 51 -6.66 5.38 -4.30
CA TRP A 51 -6.59 4.27 -5.24
C TRP A 51 -7.94 3.58 -5.45
N ARG A 52 -8.78 3.47 -4.41
CA ARG A 52 -10.16 2.98 -4.55
C ARG A 52 -10.99 3.88 -5.45
N LYS A 53 -10.89 5.20 -5.29
CA LYS A 53 -11.59 6.17 -6.15
C LYS A 53 -11.10 6.11 -7.59
N GLU A 54 -9.80 5.99 -7.81
CA GLU A 54 -9.21 5.83 -9.14
C GLU A 54 -9.64 4.53 -9.82
N ALA A 55 -9.71 3.43 -9.07
CA ALA A 55 -10.21 2.16 -9.59
C ALA A 55 -11.71 2.24 -9.96
N ALA A 56 -12.50 2.97 -9.17
CA ALA A 56 -13.93 3.17 -9.44
C ALA A 56 -14.19 4.09 -10.64
N SER A 57 -13.32 5.08 -10.91
CA SER A 57 -13.48 6.04 -12.01
C SER A 57 -12.97 5.56 -13.36
N LYS A 58 -12.19 4.46 -13.39
CA LYS A 58 -11.68 3.82 -14.62
C LYS A 58 -12.59 2.73 -15.18
N ASN A 59 -13.81 2.59 -14.66
CA ASN A 59 -14.84 1.65 -15.13
C ASN A 59 -15.93 2.33 -15.97
#